data_AF-A0AAF0T3T7-F1
#
_entry.id   AF-A0AAF0T3T7-F1
#
_cell.length_a   1.000
_cell.length_b   1.000
_cell.length_c   1.000
_cell.angle_alpha   90.00
_cell.angle_beta   90.00
_cell.angle_gamma   90.00
#
_symmetry.space_group_name_H-M   'P 1'
#
loop_
_entity.id
_entity.type
_entity.pdbx_description
1 polymer ?
#
loop_
_entity_poly.entity_id
_entity_poly.type
_entity_poly.pdbx_seq_one_letter_code
_entity_poly.pdbx_strand_id
1 'polypeptide(L)'
;MSVEKQLENASWVPGSVSLREFNTQAGTPGEETVVAEIETGRALQLRDDPDSELRLVLPAHEHFTTDGSADNSETFELGHNLIESPTTQDFLLWEDGSVVQPDSVDYGANSFDYTSSGTNTDLDVFYVARNPASVEIRKTAPGAGGKVNQTLKEAQTAILHTRDQAQQEITFGFDRTPLQPYLPRKFRLQVAVDAPYKVAFEAPERANGTPRANNALLSLPRFQTEARIEGLGTRVKQDMIGVTG
;
A
#
# COMPACT_ATOMS: atom_id res chain seq x y z
N MET A 1 -37.21 -4.94 1.79
CA MET A 1 -36.68 -3.56 1.68
C MET A 1 -35.62 -3.57 0.58
N SER A 2 -35.56 -2.59 -0.32
CA SER A 2 -34.53 -2.58 -1.37
C SER A 2 -33.13 -2.39 -0.77
N VAL A 3 -32.08 -2.70 -1.54
CA VAL A 3 -30.69 -2.51 -1.10
C VAL A 3 -30.41 -1.03 -0.87
N GLU A 4 -30.90 -0.17 -1.76
CA GLU A 4 -30.73 1.28 -1.70
C GLU A 4 -31.31 1.86 -0.41
N LYS A 5 -32.55 1.47 -0.06
CA LYS A 5 -33.18 1.92 1.19
C LYS A 5 -32.47 1.38 2.43
N GLN A 6 -31.85 0.19 2.36
CA GLN A 6 -31.03 -0.31 3.47
C GLN A 6 -29.72 0.48 3.61
N LEU A 7 -29.07 0.85 2.49
CA LEU A 7 -27.85 1.67 2.47
C LEU A 7 -28.10 3.06 3.09
N GLU A 8 -29.23 3.70 2.74
CA GLU A 8 -29.64 5.00 3.28
C GLU A 8 -29.94 4.97 4.78
N ASN A 9 -30.53 3.88 5.28
CA ASN A 9 -30.90 3.73 6.69
C ASN A 9 -29.76 3.16 7.55
N ALA A 10 -28.66 2.70 6.94
CA ALA A 10 -27.55 2.14 7.68
C ALA A 10 -26.78 3.24 8.42
N SER A 11 -26.40 2.97 9.67
CA SER A 11 -25.49 3.84 10.41
C SER A 11 -24.06 3.62 9.92
N TRP A 12 -23.48 4.65 9.32
CA TRP A 12 -22.14 4.65 8.76
C TRP A 12 -21.17 5.41 9.66
N VAL A 13 -20.06 4.77 10.02
CA VAL A 13 -19.01 5.35 10.85
C VAL A 13 -17.78 5.63 9.99
N PRO A 14 -17.26 6.87 9.97
CA PRO A 14 -16.05 7.19 9.22
C PRO A 14 -14.81 6.54 9.84
N GLY A 15 -13.82 6.25 9.01
CA GLY A 15 -12.49 5.79 9.40
C GLY A 15 -11.62 5.58 8.16
N SER A 16 -10.57 4.78 8.32
CA SER A 16 -9.75 4.30 7.21
C SER A 16 -9.51 2.80 7.34
N VAL A 17 -9.17 2.16 6.24
CA VAL A 17 -8.47 0.88 6.22
C VAL A 17 -6.99 1.21 6.11
N SER A 18 -6.26 1.00 7.20
CA SER A 18 -4.83 1.30 7.32
C SER A 18 -3.97 0.09 7.00
N LEU A 19 -2.69 0.29 6.71
CA LEU A 19 -1.71 -0.77 6.41
C LEU A 19 -1.77 -1.94 7.41
N ARG A 20 -2.01 -1.67 8.69
CA ARG A 20 -2.09 -2.68 9.77
C ARG A 20 -3.25 -3.65 9.63
N GLU A 21 -4.30 -3.28 8.89
CA GLU A 21 -5.47 -4.13 8.65
C GLU A 21 -5.30 -5.01 7.41
N PHE A 22 -4.30 -4.73 6.57
CA PHE A 22 -3.99 -5.55 5.40
C PHE A 22 -3.08 -6.71 5.77
N ASN A 23 -3.35 -7.86 5.14
CA ASN A 23 -2.32 -8.88 4.97
C ASN A 23 -1.40 -8.43 3.85
N THR A 24 -0.12 -8.32 4.14
CA THR A 24 0.88 -7.81 3.20
C THR A 24 1.81 -8.93 2.73
N GLN A 25 2.35 -8.76 1.53
CA GLN A 25 3.41 -9.61 0.99
C GLN A 25 4.34 -8.78 0.10
N ALA A 26 5.57 -9.25 -0.06
CA ALA A 26 6.49 -8.62 -0.99
C ALA A 26 6.02 -8.81 -2.44
N GLY A 27 6.21 -7.77 -3.25
CA GLY A 27 6.04 -7.82 -4.69
C GLY A 27 7.19 -8.52 -5.40
N THR A 28 6.93 -9.02 -6.61
CA THR A 28 7.96 -9.52 -7.52
C THR A 28 8.33 -8.41 -8.51
N PRO A 29 9.61 -8.03 -8.65
CA PRO A 29 10.03 -7.04 -9.63
C PRO A 29 9.66 -7.45 -11.07
N GLY A 30 9.05 -6.53 -11.82
CA GLY A 30 8.64 -6.72 -13.21
C GLY A 30 7.36 -7.53 -13.41
N GLU A 31 6.66 -7.88 -12.33
CA GLU A 31 5.40 -8.63 -12.39
C GLU A 31 4.33 -7.98 -11.50
N GLU A 32 3.10 -7.90 -12.02
CA GLU A 32 1.96 -7.45 -11.20
C GLU A 32 1.77 -8.41 -10.00
N THR A 33 1.90 -7.85 -8.80
CA THR A 33 1.71 -8.59 -7.54
C THR A 33 0.73 -7.86 -6.64
N VAL A 34 -0.20 -8.60 -6.01
CA VAL A 34 -0.99 -8.06 -4.90
C VAL A 34 -0.09 -7.95 -3.68
N VAL A 35 0.26 -6.73 -3.27
CA VAL A 35 1.17 -6.50 -2.14
C VAL A 35 0.45 -6.26 -0.81
N ALA A 36 -0.85 -5.94 -0.87
CA ALA A 36 -1.70 -5.78 0.31
C ALA A 36 -3.14 -6.24 -0.01
N GLU A 37 -3.72 -7.08 0.86
CA GLU A 37 -5.10 -7.56 0.74
C GLU A 37 -5.82 -7.60 2.10
N ILE A 38 -7.09 -7.19 2.13
CA ILE A 38 -8.00 -7.42 3.26
C ILE A 38 -9.31 -8.03 2.76
N GLU A 39 -9.81 -9.06 3.45
CA GLU A 39 -11.18 -9.55 3.27
C GLU A 39 -12.13 -8.82 4.23
N THR A 40 -13.20 -8.22 3.71
CA THR A 40 -14.11 -7.40 4.48
C THR A 40 -14.97 -8.25 5.43
N GLY A 41 -14.80 -8.06 6.74
CA GLY A 41 -15.67 -8.67 7.76
C GLY A 41 -17.06 -8.05 7.84
N ARG A 42 -17.17 -6.76 7.49
CA ARG A 42 -18.40 -5.95 7.47
C ARG A 42 -18.47 -5.16 6.17
N ALA A 43 -19.67 -4.73 5.79
CA ALA A 43 -19.82 -3.88 4.64
C ALA A 43 -19.12 -2.54 4.89
N LEU A 44 -18.35 -2.08 3.92
CA LEU A 44 -17.73 -0.76 3.92
C LEU A 44 -18.02 -0.04 2.60
N GLN A 45 -17.93 1.28 2.64
CA GLN A 45 -18.00 2.15 1.48
C GLN A 45 -16.70 2.97 1.46
N LEU A 46 -15.96 2.92 0.37
CA LEU A 46 -14.80 3.79 0.20
C LEU A 46 -15.27 5.24 0.07
N ARG A 47 -14.55 6.13 0.74
CA ARG A 47 -14.84 7.55 0.78
C ARG A 47 -14.11 8.26 -0.34
N ASP A 48 -14.77 9.27 -0.88
CA ASP A 48 -14.27 10.13 -1.95
C ASP A 48 -14.76 11.58 -1.74
N ASP A 49 -15.09 11.89 -0.48
CA ASP A 49 -15.53 13.21 -0.04
C ASP A 49 -14.33 14.12 0.28
N PRO A 50 -14.52 15.44 0.38
CA PRO A 50 -13.42 16.39 0.62
C PRO A 50 -12.64 16.19 1.94
N ASP A 51 -13.17 15.42 2.89
CA ASP A 51 -12.49 15.11 4.16
C ASP A 51 -11.87 13.70 4.12
N SER A 52 -11.71 13.12 2.93
CA SER A 52 -11.24 11.75 2.74
C SER A 52 -9.73 11.72 2.44
N GLU A 53 -8.96 11.20 3.40
CA GLU A 53 -7.52 11.10 3.26
C GLU A 53 -7.10 9.75 2.67
N LEU A 54 -7.09 9.64 1.34
CA LEU A 54 -6.39 8.55 0.67
C LEU A 54 -4.90 8.85 0.66
N ARG A 55 -4.12 7.98 1.32
CA ARG A 55 -2.67 8.07 1.34
C ARG A 55 -2.04 6.77 0.88
N LEU A 56 -1.10 6.88 -0.05
CA LEU A 56 -0.44 5.75 -0.68
C LEU A 56 1.03 6.09 -1.01
N VAL A 57 1.94 5.47 -0.28
CA VAL A 57 3.39 5.49 -0.55
C VAL A 57 3.91 4.06 -0.37
N LEU A 58 4.56 3.54 -1.41
CA LEU A 58 5.00 2.15 -1.50
C LEU A 58 6.53 2.11 -1.63
N PRO A 59 7.26 1.87 -0.53
CA PRO A 59 8.72 1.82 -0.55
C PRO A 59 9.25 0.62 -1.35
N ALA A 60 10.38 0.82 -2.01
CA ALA A 60 11.26 -0.24 -2.46
C ALA A 60 12.01 -0.86 -1.28
N HIS A 61 12.32 -2.16 -1.36
CA HIS A 61 13.13 -2.90 -0.39
C HIS A 61 14.37 -3.46 -1.07
N GLU A 62 15.53 -3.21 -0.47
CA GLU A 62 16.81 -3.81 -0.85
C GLU A 62 17.55 -4.32 0.39
N HIS A 63 18.43 -5.30 0.16
CA HIS A 63 19.21 -5.94 1.20
C HIS A 63 20.68 -5.93 0.82
N PHE A 64 21.53 -5.55 1.78
CA PHE A 64 22.98 -5.53 1.67
C PHE A 64 23.60 -6.23 2.88
N THR A 65 24.91 -6.46 2.81
CA THR A 65 25.71 -6.96 3.92
C THR A 65 26.95 -6.08 4.01
N THR A 66 27.30 -5.64 5.22
CA THR A 66 28.56 -4.92 5.47
C THR A 66 29.75 -5.83 5.27
N ASP A 67 30.94 -5.26 5.13
CA ASP A 67 32.15 -6.04 4.90
C ASP A 67 32.68 -6.73 6.19
N GLY A 68 33.83 -7.40 6.06
CA GLY A 68 34.46 -8.13 7.17
C GLY A 68 35.19 -7.26 8.21
N SER A 69 35.07 -5.94 8.10
CA SER A 69 35.72 -4.93 8.93
C SER A 69 34.65 -4.15 9.69
N ALA A 70 34.95 -3.80 10.94
CA ALA A 70 34.08 -2.96 11.75
C ALA A 70 34.61 -1.53 11.73
N ASP A 71 33.72 -0.58 12.00
CA ASP A 71 33.99 0.85 12.15
C ASP A 71 34.61 1.51 10.89
N ASN A 72 34.45 0.91 9.71
CA ASN A 72 34.72 1.56 8.43
C ASN A 72 33.42 2.03 7.78
N SER A 73 33.49 3.20 7.15
CA SER A 73 32.41 3.72 6.34
C SER A 73 32.40 3.01 4.99
N GLU A 74 31.26 2.45 4.64
CA GLU A 74 30.99 1.78 3.36
C GLU A 74 29.90 2.53 2.58
N THR A 75 30.05 2.57 1.26
CA THR A 75 29.05 3.14 0.34
C THR A 75 28.25 2.02 -0.32
N PHE A 76 26.92 2.11 -0.22
CA PHE A 76 25.98 1.15 -0.79
C PHE A 76 25.15 1.82 -1.89
N GLU A 77 25.20 1.25 -3.09
CA GLU A 77 24.43 1.71 -4.26
C GLU A 77 23.04 1.07 -4.27
N LEU A 78 22.00 1.88 -4.38
CA LEU A 78 20.61 1.43 -4.53
C LEU A 78 20.32 1.08 -5.99
N GLY A 79 19.51 0.05 -6.21
CA GLY A 79 19.11 -0.39 -7.55
C GLY A 79 18.16 0.57 -8.28
N HIS A 80 17.54 1.52 -7.59
CA HIS A 80 16.53 2.41 -8.15
C HIS A 80 16.64 3.85 -7.66
N ASN A 81 16.03 4.77 -8.43
CA ASN A 81 16.15 6.20 -8.19
C ASN A 81 15.47 6.59 -6.88
N LEU A 82 16.25 6.98 -5.88
CA LEU A 82 15.77 7.50 -4.61
C LEU A 82 15.24 8.92 -4.79
N ILE A 83 14.16 9.27 -4.11
CA ILE A 83 13.66 10.65 -4.06
C ILE A 83 13.25 11.04 -2.65
N GLU A 84 13.39 12.33 -2.37
CA GLU A 84 12.70 12.95 -1.25
C GLU A 84 11.18 12.86 -1.46
N SER A 85 10.48 12.38 -0.42
CA SER A 85 9.03 12.34 -0.42
C SER A 85 8.48 13.45 0.48
N PRO A 86 7.59 14.32 -0.02
CA PRO A 86 6.98 15.36 0.80
C PRO A 86 5.93 14.80 1.78
N THR A 87 5.52 13.53 1.62
CA THR A 87 4.40 12.93 2.38
C THR A 87 4.86 12.09 3.58
N THR A 88 6.07 11.52 3.53
CA THR A 88 6.58 10.57 4.53
C THR A 88 8.10 10.58 4.53
N GLN A 89 8.72 9.92 5.51
CA GLN A 89 10.15 9.65 5.48
C GLN A 89 10.50 8.87 4.21
N ASP A 90 11.54 9.27 3.52
CA ASP A 90 11.91 8.76 2.21
C ASP A 90 12.92 7.62 2.27
N PHE A 91 13.75 7.56 3.30
CA PHE A 91 14.76 6.53 3.48
C PHE A 91 14.77 5.98 4.92
N LEU A 92 14.80 4.66 5.06
CA LEU A 92 14.86 3.95 6.33
C LEU A 92 15.87 2.80 6.24
N LEU A 93 16.80 2.76 7.19
CA LEU A 93 17.85 1.75 7.28
C LEU A 93 17.69 0.92 8.56
N TRP A 94 17.88 -0.39 8.41
CA TRP A 94 17.91 -1.35 9.50
C TRP A 94 19.23 -2.12 9.46
N GLU A 95 19.86 -2.32 10.61
CA GLU A 95 21.00 -3.22 10.81
C GLU A 95 20.56 -4.39 11.72
N ASP A 96 20.66 -5.61 11.20
CA ASP A 96 20.29 -6.84 11.92
C ASP A 96 18.90 -6.78 12.58
N GLY A 97 17.95 -6.03 12.00
CA GLY A 97 16.59 -5.89 12.54
C GLY A 97 16.40 -4.73 13.53
N SER A 98 17.41 -3.91 13.78
CA SER A 98 17.31 -2.66 14.55
C SER A 98 17.35 -1.43 13.63
N VAL A 99 16.54 -0.41 13.92
CA VAL A 99 16.60 0.85 13.15
C VAL A 99 17.91 1.57 13.46
N VAL A 100 18.61 2.00 12.40
CA VAL A 100 19.83 2.79 12.49
C VAL A 100 19.72 4.03 11.61
N GLN A 101 20.73 4.90 11.65
CA GLN A 101 20.82 6.07 10.78
C GLN A 101 22.00 5.90 9.83
N PRO A 102 21.85 6.17 8.52
CA PRO A 102 22.99 6.27 7.63
C PRO A 102 23.87 7.48 8.00
N ASP A 103 25.14 7.44 7.60
CA ASP A 103 26.06 8.57 7.73
C ASP A 103 25.66 9.70 6.77
N SER A 104 25.30 9.31 5.54
CA SER A 104 24.82 10.19 4.48
C SER A 104 23.93 9.44 3.49
N VAL A 105 23.06 10.19 2.81
CA VAL A 105 22.22 9.70 1.70
C VAL A 105 22.41 10.63 0.50
N ASP A 106 22.84 10.09 -0.64
CA ASP A 106 23.02 10.81 -1.90
C ASP A 106 21.90 10.48 -2.89
N TYR A 107 20.93 11.39 -3.01
CA TYR A 107 19.79 11.29 -3.92
C TYR A 107 20.18 11.46 -5.40
N GLY A 108 21.34 12.03 -5.69
CA GLY A 108 21.85 12.19 -7.05
C GLY A 108 22.55 10.93 -7.56
N ALA A 109 23.29 10.26 -6.68
CA ALA A 109 23.95 8.99 -6.96
C ALA A 109 23.04 7.76 -6.76
N ASN A 110 21.99 7.90 -5.95
CA ASN A 110 21.17 6.80 -5.42
C ASN A 110 21.98 5.87 -4.52
N SER A 111 22.73 6.43 -3.59
CA SER A 111 23.55 5.68 -2.66
C SER A 111 23.43 6.22 -1.25
N PHE A 112 23.92 5.45 -0.29
CA PHE A 112 24.06 5.89 1.09
C PHE A 112 25.38 5.38 1.66
N ASP A 113 25.92 6.13 2.61
CA ASP A 113 27.09 5.72 3.38
C ASP A 113 26.64 5.24 4.76
N TYR A 114 27.27 4.19 5.26
CA TYR A 114 27.00 3.67 6.60
C TYR A 114 28.25 3.06 7.22
N THR A 115 28.46 3.38 8.50
CA THR A 115 29.53 2.83 9.33
C THR A 115 28.92 1.87 10.35
N SER A 116 29.11 0.58 10.15
CA SER A 116 28.69 -0.43 11.13
C SER A 116 29.73 -0.61 12.22
N SER A 117 29.28 -0.82 13.46
CA SER A 117 30.14 -1.28 14.55
C SER A 117 30.38 -2.80 14.53
N GLY A 118 29.63 -3.52 13.69
CA GLY A 118 29.75 -4.96 13.48
C GLY A 118 30.52 -5.30 12.22
N THR A 119 30.59 -6.59 11.91
CA THR A 119 31.16 -7.13 10.67
C THR A 119 30.16 -8.08 10.02
N ASN A 120 30.03 -8.06 8.70
CA ASN A 120 29.09 -8.91 7.95
C ASN A 120 27.65 -8.84 8.51
N THR A 121 27.21 -7.66 8.93
CA THR A 121 25.86 -7.42 9.44
C THR A 121 24.88 -7.22 8.29
N ASP A 122 23.64 -7.66 8.47
CA ASP A 122 22.60 -7.51 7.47
C ASP A 122 22.04 -6.09 7.48
N LEU A 123 22.01 -5.44 6.31
CA LEU A 123 21.34 -4.17 6.12
C LEU A 123 20.04 -4.38 5.32
N ASP A 124 18.93 -3.86 5.83
CA ASP A 124 17.66 -3.80 5.11
C ASP A 124 17.26 -2.34 4.91
N VAL A 125 17.06 -1.96 3.65
CA VAL A 125 16.77 -0.58 3.25
C VAL A 125 15.36 -0.51 2.71
N PHE A 126 14.55 0.41 3.24
CA PHE A 126 13.25 0.76 2.68
C PHE A 126 13.27 2.21 2.21
N TYR A 127 13.01 2.44 0.93
CA TYR A 127 13.13 3.78 0.38
C TYR A 127 12.09 4.13 -0.68
N VAL A 128 11.79 5.42 -0.83
CA VAL A 128 10.81 5.91 -1.80
C VAL A 128 11.47 6.04 -3.16
N ALA A 129 11.14 5.10 -4.05
CA ALA A 129 11.65 5.10 -5.41
C ALA A 129 10.82 5.99 -6.35
N ARG A 130 11.50 6.72 -7.24
CA ARG A 130 10.91 7.52 -8.33
C ARG A 130 10.57 6.68 -9.55
N ASN A 131 11.23 5.53 -9.72
CA ASN A 131 11.00 4.65 -10.86
C ASN A 131 9.49 4.38 -10.98
N PRO A 132 8.90 4.57 -12.17
CA PRO A 132 7.46 4.46 -12.32
C PRO A 132 7.02 3.02 -12.08
N ALA A 133 6.05 2.84 -11.20
CA ALA A 133 5.32 1.61 -10.98
C ALA A 133 3.82 1.89 -11.14
N SER A 134 3.11 0.93 -11.74
CA SER A 134 1.66 0.96 -11.82
C SER A 134 1.07 0.46 -10.52
N VAL A 135 0.09 1.18 -9.96
CA VAL A 135 -0.62 0.77 -8.77
C VAL A 135 -2.11 0.73 -9.05
N GLU A 136 -2.74 -0.40 -8.75
CA GLU A 136 -4.18 -0.58 -8.81
C GLU A 136 -4.76 -0.86 -7.43
N ILE A 137 -5.75 -0.08 -7.03
CA ILE A 137 -6.65 -0.45 -5.94
C ILE A 137 -7.86 -1.11 -6.58
N ARG A 138 -8.13 -2.36 -6.24
CA ARG A 138 -9.24 -3.14 -6.83
C ARG A 138 -10.07 -3.84 -5.77
N LYS A 139 -11.35 -4.07 -6.09
CA LYS A 139 -12.22 -4.95 -5.30
C LYS A 139 -12.50 -6.25 -6.04
N THR A 140 -12.51 -7.35 -5.28
CA THR A 140 -12.76 -8.70 -5.79
C THR A 140 -13.92 -9.36 -5.07
N ALA A 141 -14.88 -9.89 -5.83
CA ALA A 141 -16.01 -10.63 -5.29
C ALA A 141 -15.62 -12.07 -4.88
N PRO A 142 -16.22 -12.64 -3.81
CA PRO A 142 -15.97 -14.02 -3.39
C PRO A 142 -16.51 -15.04 -4.41
N GLY A 143 -15.88 -16.22 -4.48
CA GLY A 143 -16.10 -17.19 -5.56
C GLY A 143 -16.71 -18.53 -5.15
N ALA A 144 -17.87 -18.84 -5.74
CA ALA A 144 -18.25 -20.18 -6.22
C ALA A 144 -18.66 -20.17 -7.72
N GLY A 145 -18.41 -19.06 -8.44
CA GLY A 145 -18.85 -18.84 -9.83
C GLY A 145 -18.07 -17.72 -10.52
N GLY A 146 -16.74 -17.80 -10.49
CA GLY A 146 -15.81 -16.81 -11.06
C GLY A 146 -15.38 -15.71 -10.08
N LYS A 147 -14.07 -15.41 -10.06
CA LYS A 147 -13.53 -14.20 -9.43
C LYS A 147 -13.88 -13.03 -10.35
N VAL A 148 -14.61 -12.04 -9.84
CA VAL A 148 -14.88 -10.78 -10.55
C VAL A 148 -14.05 -9.71 -9.88
N ASN A 149 -13.19 -9.04 -10.66
CA ASN A 149 -12.36 -7.94 -10.21
C ASN A 149 -12.87 -6.63 -10.84
N GLN A 150 -12.91 -5.56 -10.06
CA GLN A 150 -13.15 -4.21 -10.55
C GLN A 150 -12.06 -3.29 -10.01
N THR A 151 -11.32 -2.65 -10.91
CA THR A 151 -10.35 -1.60 -10.56
C THR A 151 -11.11 -0.34 -10.13
N LEU A 152 -10.74 0.16 -8.96
CA LEU A 152 -11.35 1.32 -8.30
C LEU A 152 -10.50 2.57 -8.46
N LYS A 153 -9.18 2.41 -8.47
CA LYS A 153 -8.21 3.48 -8.73
C LYS A 153 -6.99 2.91 -9.43
N GLU A 154 -6.51 3.63 -10.43
CA GLU A 154 -5.21 3.43 -11.05
C GLU A 154 -4.36 4.68 -10.77
N ALA A 155 -3.09 4.47 -10.45
CA ALA A 155 -2.15 5.54 -10.20
C ALA A 155 -0.71 5.10 -10.52
N GLN A 156 0.19 6.07 -10.66
CA GLN A 156 1.61 5.82 -10.88
C GLN A 156 2.42 6.36 -9.70
N THR A 157 3.35 5.55 -9.19
CA THR A 157 4.20 5.93 -8.04
C THR A 157 5.01 7.19 -8.29
N ALA A 158 5.49 7.41 -9.51
CA ALA A 158 6.21 8.63 -9.88
C ALA A 158 5.42 9.93 -9.57
N ILE A 159 4.08 9.88 -9.64
CA ILE A 159 3.19 10.98 -9.29
C ILE A 159 2.81 10.92 -7.80
N LEU A 160 2.48 9.74 -7.29
CA LEU A 160 2.07 9.57 -5.89
C LEU A 160 3.16 9.97 -4.90
N HIS A 161 4.40 9.59 -5.17
CA HIS A 161 5.54 9.74 -4.26
C HIS A 161 6.10 11.17 -4.24
N THR A 162 5.89 11.95 -5.30
CA THR A 162 6.37 13.34 -5.44
C THR A 162 5.32 14.39 -5.06
N ARG A 163 4.09 13.95 -4.83
CA ARG A 163 2.96 14.79 -4.41
C ARG A 163 2.93 14.90 -2.89
N ASP A 164 2.70 16.11 -2.37
CA ASP A 164 2.28 16.30 -0.98
C ASP A 164 0.82 15.87 -0.85
N GLN A 165 0.58 14.66 -0.36
CA GLN A 165 -0.76 14.07 -0.32
C GLN A 165 -1.66 14.70 0.76
N ALA A 166 -1.10 15.51 1.68
CA ALA A 166 -1.90 16.26 2.65
C ALA A 166 -2.43 17.57 2.05
N GLN A 167 -1.74 18.16 1.07
CA GLN A 167 -2.18 19.38 0.38
C GLN A 167 -2.86 19.09 -0.96
N GLN A 168 -2.49 18.00 -1.61
CA GLN A 168 -2.99 17.57 -2.91
C GLN A 168 -3.58 16.17 -2.74
N GLU A 169 -4.83 16.13 -2.30
CA GLU A 169 -5.51 14.88 -1.99
C GLU A 169 -5.63 13.99 -3.23
N ILE A 170 -5.62 12.68 -2.97
CA ILE A 170 -5.90 11.67 -3.98
C ILE A 170 -7.35 11.23 -3.79
N THR A 171 -8.15 11.35 -4.82
CA THR A 171 -9.54 10.90 -4.85
C THR A 171 -9.66 9.60 -5.63
N PHE A 172 -10.63 8.77 -5.30
CA PHE A 172 -10.98 7.60 -6.11
C PHE A 172 -11.59 8.01 -7.44
N GLY A 173 -12.45 9.03 -7.45
CA GLY A 173 -13.19 9.47 -8.62
C GLY A 173 -14.32 8.51 -8.97
N PHE A 174 -15.17 8.14 -8.00
CA PHE A 174 -16.27 7.21 -8.23
C PHE A 174 -17.38 7.85 -9.10
N ASP A 175 -17.29 7.65 -10.41
CA ASP A 175 -18.19 8.25 -11.41
C ASP A 175 -19.00 7.22 -12.22
N ARG A 176 -18.69 5.92 -12.11
CA ARG A 176 -19.26 4.90 -12.99
C ARG A 176 -20.64 4.44 -12.53
N THR A 177 -20.76 4.05 -11.27
CA THR A 177 -22.01 3.52 -10.71
C THR A 177 -22.17 3.90 -9.24
N PRO A 178 -23.42 4.04 -8.73
CA PRO A 178 -23.64 4.29 -7.31
C PRO A 178 -23.09 3.20 -6.38
N LEU A 179 -22.87 1.98 -6.89
CA LEU A 179 -22.41 0.82 -6.12
C LEU A 179 -20.89 0.57 -6.23
N GLN A 180 -20.19 1.31 -7.08
CA GLN A 180 -18.74 1.29 -7.23
C GLN A 180 -17.98 1.45 -5.89
N PRO A 181 -18.32 2.39 -4.98
CA PRO A 181 -17.57 2.57 -3.73
C PRO A 181 -17.82 1.46 -2.69
N TYR A 182 -18.86 0.65 -2.86
CA TYR A 182 -19.25 -0.32 -1.83
C TYR A 182 -18.49 -1.64 -1.96
N LEU A 183 -18.00 -2.10 -0.80
CA LEU A 183 -17.42 -3.42 -0.59
C LEU A 183 -18.29 -4.20 0.42
N PRO A 184 -19.14 -5.11 -0.07
CA PRO A 184 -19.92 -6.02 0.76
C PRO A 184 -19.03 -6.94 1.59
N ARG A 185 -19.58 -7.59 2.61
CA ARG A 185 -18.87 -8.62 3.39
C ARG A 185 -18.33 -9.75 2.49
N LYS A 186 -17.13 -10.27 2.82
CA LYS A 186 -16.37 -11.30 2.09
C LYS A 186 -15.81 -10.85 0.74
N PHE A 187 -15.92 -9.57 0.40
CA PHE A 187 -15.17 -9.02 -0.73
C PHE A 187 -13.74 -8.76 -0.28
N ARG A 188 -12.83 -8.77 -1.24
CA ARG A 188 -11.44 -8.41 -0.99
C ARG A 188 -11.16 -7.03 -1.52
N LEU A 189 -10.47 -6.21 -0.74
CA LEU A 189 -9.85 -4.97 -1.18
C LEU A 189 -8.36 -5.27 -1.35
N GLN A 190 -7.84 -5.01 -2.54
CA GLN A 190 -6.49 -5.38 -2.92
C GLN A 190 -5.75 -4.15 -3.45
N VAL A 191 -4.47 -4.05 -3.10
CA VAL A 191 -3.50 -3.16 -3.74
C VAL A 191 -2.57 -4.03 -4.57
N ALA A 192 -2.67 -3.92 -5.88
CA ALA A 192 -1.79 -4.58 -6.84
C ALA A 192 -0.78 -3.58 -7.38
N VAL A 193 0.46 -4.05 -7.56
CA VAL A 193 1.57 -3.22 -8.00
C VAL A 193 2.37 -3.96 -9.05
N ASP A 194 2.69 -3.28 -10.14
CA ASP A 194 3.70 -3.69 -11.12
C ASP A 194 4.83 -2.66 -11.08
N ALA A 195 5.96 -3.05 -10.51
CA ALA A 195 7.11 -2.20 -10.26
C ALA A 195 8.40 -2.87 -10.76
N PRO A 196 9.39 -2.11 -11.26
CA PRO A 196 10.71 -2.65 -11.59
C PRO A 196 11.55 -2.99 -10.35
N TYR A 197 11.03 -2.74 -9.14
CA TYR A 197 11.67 -2.95 -7.85
C TYR A 197 10.78 -3.78 -6.94
N LYS A 198 11.38 -4.35 -5.89
CA LYS A 198 10.64 -5.10 -4.89
C LYS A 198 9.93 -4.13 -3.95
N VAL A 199 8.60 -4.03 -4.05
CA VAL A 199 7.79 -3.38 -3.01
C VAL A 199 7.63 -4.32 -1.84
N ALA A 200 7.98 -3.89 -0.63
CA ALA A 200 7.76 -4.69 0.57
C ALA A 200 7.45 -3.80 1.78
N PHE A 201 6.65 -4.33 2.70
CA PHE A 201 6.29 -3.68 3.96
C PHE A 201 7.08 -4.21 5.15
N GLU A 202 7.66 -5.41 5.00
CA GLU A 202 8.48 -6.11 5.99
C GLU A 202 9.58 -6.88 5.25
N ALA A 203 10.73 -7.06 5.90
CA ALA A 203 11.80 -7.95 5.44
C ALA A 203 11.85 -9.21 6.32
N PRO A 204 12.61 -10.25 5.95
CA PRO A 204 12.81 -11.42 6.81
C PRO A 204 13.28 -11.04 8.23
N GLU A 205 12.91 -11.84 9.22
CA GLU A 205 13.37 -11.66 10.60
C GLU A 205 14.90 -11.76 10.66
N ARG A 206 15.50 -10.80 11.37
CA ARG A 206 16.95 -10.70 11.63
C ARG A 206 17.21 -10.93 13.12
N ALA A 207 18.48 -10.82 13.53
CA ALA A 207 18.90 -11.12 14.90
C ALA A 207 18.17 -10.30 15.99
N ASN A 208 17.84 -9.04 15.71
CA ASN A 208 17.25 -8.10 16.68
C ASN A 208 15.78 -7.77 16.39
N GLY A 209 15.17 -8.39 15.37
CA GLY A 209 13.76 -8.18 15.05
C GLY A 209 13.48 -8.22 13.55
N THR A 210 12.21 -7.97 13.21
CA THR A 210 11.75 -7.88 11.81
C THR A 210 11.86 -6.44 11.32
N PRO A 211 12.67 -6.15 10.29
CA PRO A 211 12.67 -4.85 9.63
C PRO A 211 11.30 -4.53 9.03
N ARG A 212 10.81 -3.30 9.23
CA ARG A 212 9.50 -2.84 8.77
C ARG A 212 9.63 -1.51 8.02
N ALA A 213 8.87 -1.38 6.93
CA ALA A 213 8.77 -0.16 6.14
C ALA A 213 7.87 0.88 6.85
N ASN A 214 8.35 1.47 7.95
CA ASN A 214 7.57 2.47 8.69
C ASN A 214 7.31 3.76 7.88
N ASN A 215 8.07 3.95 6.81
CA ASN A 215 7.85 4.98 5.80
C ASN A 215 6.73 4.66 4.80
N ALA A 216 6.24 3.42 4.75
CA ALA A 216 5.12 3.06 3.88
C ALA A 216 3.81 3.70 4.39
N LEU A 217 3.01 4.22 3.46
CA LEU A 217 1.68 4.71 3.74
C LEU A 217 0.66 3.93 2.92
N LEU A 218 -0.31 3.34 3.59
CA LEU A 218 -1.51 2.78 2.97
C LEU A 218 -2.69 3.10 3.89
N SER A 219 -3.47 4.09 3.51
CA SER A 219 -4.68 4.50 4.21
C SER A 219 -5.76 4.77 3.18
N LEU A 220 -6.77 3.91 3.18
CA LEU A 220 -7.92 4.03 2.29
C LEU A 220 -9.13 4.52 3.11
N PRO A 221 -9.64 5.73 2.87
CA PRO A 221 -10.71 6.28 3.69
C PRO A 221 -12.01 5.51 3.42
N ARG A 222 -12.78 5.25 4.49
CA ARG A 222 -14.00 4.45 4.42
C ARG A 222 -15.08 4.92 5.37
N PHE A 223 -16.32 4.60 5.04
CA PHE A 223 -17.39 4.39 5.98
C PHE A 223 -17.57 2.89 6.23
N GLN A 224 -17.90 2.51 7.47
CA GLN A 224 -18.25 1.13 7.80
C GLN A 224 -19.53 1.09 8.59
N THR A 225 -20.31 0.03 8.38
CA THR A 225 -21.55 -0.19 9.12
C THR A 225 -21.57 -1.55 9.81
N GLU A 226 -22.17 -1.57 11.00
CA GLU A 226 -22.51 -2.79 11.73
C GLU A 226 -23.74 -3.49 11.14
N ALA A 227 -24.57 -2.74 10.43
CA ALA A 227 -25.80 -3.25 9.86
C ALA A 227 -25.50 -4.28 8.76
N ARG A 228 -26.22 -5.40 8.80
CA ARG A 228 -26.21 -6.36 7.69
C ARG A 228 -27.11 -5.82 6.58
N ILE A 229 -26.53 -5.57 5.41
CA ILE A 229 -27.27 -5.14 4.22
C ILE A 229 -27.56 -6.37 3.36
N GLU A 230 -28.81 -6.82 3.40
CA GLU A 230 -29.24 -8.02 2.68
C GLU A 230 -29.22 -7.79 1.17
N GLY A 231 -28.64 -8.74 0.41
CA GLY A 231 -28.57 -8.66 -1.04
C GLY A 231 -27.45 -7.77 -1.60
N LEU A 232 -26.75 -6.98 -0.77
CA LEU A 232 -25.70 -6.06 -1.21
C LEU A 232 -24.58 -6.78 -1.99
N GLY A 233 -24.14 -7.94 -1.52
CA GLY A 233 -23.11 -8.75 -2.19
C GLY A 233 -23.47 -9.11 -3.62
N THR A 234 -24.71 -9.56 -3.84
CA THR A 234 -25.22 -9.91 -5.17
C THR A 234 -25.33 -8.68 -6.05
N ARG A 235 -25.87 -7.58 -5.52
CA ARG A 235 -26.09 -6.35 -6.29
C ARG A 235 -24.77 -5.70 -6.72
N VAL A 236 -23.79 -5.61 -5.81
CA VAL A 236 -22.44 -5.12 -6.15
C VAL A 236 -21.75 -6.05 -7.15
N LYS A 237 -21.91 -7.38 -7.02
CA LYS A 237 -21.34 -8.31 -8.01
C LYS A 237 -21.97 -8.13 -9.40
N GLN A 238 -23.28 -7.92 -9.48
CA GLN A 238 -24.00 -7.65 -10.73
C GLN A 238 -23.55 -6.33 -11.36
N ASP A 239 -23.39 -5.29 -10.54
CA ASP A 239 -22.87 -3.98 -10.94
C ASP A 239 -21.46 -4.10 -11.55
N MET A 240 -20.57 -4.86 -10.90
CA MET A 240 -19.20 -5.09 -11.39
C MET A 240 -19.12 -5.79 -12.75
N ILE A 241 -20.10 -6.63 -13.10
CA ILE A 241 -20.16 -7.31 -14.41
C ILE A 241 -21.05 -6.58 -15.43
N GLY A 242 -21.57 -5.40 -15.10
CA GLY A 242 -22.43 -4.61 -15.99
C GLY A 242 -23.83 -5.18 -16.19
N VAL A 243 -24.31 -6.07 -15.31
CA VAL A 243 -25.67 -6.61 -15.37
C VAL A 243 -26.58 -5.72 -14.52
N THR A 244 -27.24 -4.76 -15.17
CA THR A 244 -28.31 -3.97 -14.56
C THR A 244 -29.57 -4.81 -14.45
N GLY A 245 -29.83 -5.35 -13.25
CA GLY A 245 -31.16 -5.85 -12.86
C GLY A 245 -32.11 -4.73 -12.46
#